data_AF-A0A962Y3E0-F1
#
_entry.id   AF-A0A962Y3E0-F1
#
_cell.length_a   1.000
_cell.length_b   1.000
_cell.length_c   1.000
_cell.angle_alpha   90.00
_cell.angle_beta   90.00
_cell.angle_gamma   90.00
#
_symmetry.space_group_name_H-M   'P 1'
#
loop_
_entity.id
_entity.type
_entity.pdbx_description
1 polymer ?
#
loop_
_entity_poly.entity_id
_entity_poly.type
_entity_poly.pdbx_seq_one_letter_code
_entity_poly.pdbx_strand_id
1 'polypeptide(L)'
;YDNIFTDGRMGWDAATAWADQLVFGGYEDWRLPTIVDTGTSGCNSAYSGTDCGYNVQTGSAATTVYSEMASLWYDTLGNLAFYDTSGTGPQTGWGLANTGPFSNLQSSVYWSGTEYAPDTNYAWRFITYDGAQGLSYKDSERHAWAVRSGDVSAVPVPAAVWLFGTALVGLVGWTRRKR
;
A
#
# COMPACT_ATOMS: atom_id res chain seq x y z
N TYR A 1 -15.69 16.15 -9.22
CA TYR A 1 -14.32 15.79 -9.64
C TYR A 1 -14.35 14.39 -10.30
N ASP A 2 -15.31 14.16 -11.20
CA ASP A 2 -15.75 12.81 -11.63
C ASP A 2 -15.12 12.34 -12.94
N ASN A 3 -13.90 12.78 -13.22
CA ASN A 3 -13.25 12.49 -14.50
C ASN A 3 -12.59 11.11 -14.48
N ILE A 4 -12.89 10.27 -15.48
CA ILE A 4 -12.11 9.06 -15.79
C ILE A 4 -11.41 9.31 -17.11
N PHE A 5 -10.08 9.19 -17.10
CA PHE A 5 -9.22 9.47 -18.24
C PHE A 5 -8.99 8.20 -19.08
N THR A 6 -8.62 8.38 -20.36
CA THR A 6 -8.53 7.27 -21.33
C THR A 6 -7.47 6.22 -21.00
N ASP A 7 -6.53 6.55 -20.13
CA ASP A 7 -5.48 5.65 -19.66
C ASP A 7 -5.79 5.00 -18.30
N GLY A 8 -7.03 5.16 -17.81
CA GLY A 8 -7.51 4.57 -16.56
C GLY A 8 -7.15 5.37 -15.30
N ARG A 9 -6.44 6.50 -15.42
CA ARG A 9 -6.32 7.45 -14.30
C ARG A 9 -7.66 8.13 -14.05
N MET A 10 -7.86 8.62 -12.83
CA MET A 10 -9.14 9.18 -12.38
C MET A 10 -8.91 10.46 -11.57
N GLY A 11 -9.87 11.37 -11.63
CA GLY A 11 -10.07 12.38 -10.60
C GLY A 11 -10.54 11.73 -9.29
N TRP A 12 -10.43 12.46 -8.19
CA TRP A 12 -10.60 11.89 -6.86
C TRP A 12 -12.03 11.38 -6.60
N ASP A 13 -13.08 12.13 -6.95
CA ASP A 13 -14.46 11.66 -6.74
C ASP A 13 -14.76 10.41 -7.59
N ALA A 14 -14.27 10.38 -8.84
CA ALA A 14 -14.40 9.20 -9.69
C ALA A 14 -13.64 7.99 -9.13
N ALA A 15 -12.45 8.19 -8.58
CA ALA A 15 -11.66 7.13 -7.96
C ALA A 15 -12.35 6.56 -6.70
N THR A 16 -12.90 7.43 -5.86
CA THR A 16 -13.66 7.03 -4.67
C THR A 16 -14.92 6.28 -5.07
N ALA A 17 -15.71 6.83 -6.00
CA ALA A 17 -16.93 6.17 -6.48
C ALA A 17 -16.66 4.82 -7.17
N TRP A 18 -15.56 4.71 -7.94
CA TRP A 18 -15.12 3.46 -8.54
C TRP A 18 -14.80 2.41 -7.48
N ALA A 19 -14.05 2.79 -6.43
CA ALA A 19 -13.69 1.86 -5.37
C ALA A 19 -14.92 1.42 -4.57
N ASP A 20 -15.80 2.35 -4.21
CA ASP A 20 -17.03 2.08 -3.44
C ASP A 20 -18.04 1.18 -4.19
N GLN A 21 -17.99 1.17 -5.52
CA GLN A 21 -18.86 0.34 -6.37
C GLN A 21 -18.18 -0.97 -6.81
N LEU A 22 -16.92 -1.19 -6.43
CA LEU A 22 -16.15 -2.34 -6.89
C LEU A 22 -16.68 -3.63 -6.24
N VAL A 23 -17.10 -4.58 -7.06
CA VAL A 23 -17.39 -5.95 -6.63
C VAL A 23 -16.33 -6.87 -7.22
N PHE A 24 -15.45 -7.37 -6.36
CA PHE A 24 -14.33 -8.21 -6.78
C PHE A 24 -13.99 -9.26 -5.72
N GLY A 25 -13.70 -10.49 -6.17
CA GLY A 25 -13.31 -11.59 -5.29
C GLY A 25 -14.39 -12.02 -4.29
N GLY A 26 -15.66 -11.71 -4.55
CA GLY A 26 -16.78 -11.95 -3.64
C GLY A 26 -16.97 -10.87 -2.56
N TYR A 27 -16.28 -9.74 -2.67
CA TYR A 27 -16.36 -8.61 -1.74
C TYR A 27 -16.85 -7.34 -2.43
N GLU A 28 -17.56 -6.51 -1.67
CA GLU A 28 -18.21 -5.26 -2.11
C GLU A 28 -17.86 -4.05 -1.22
N ASP A 29 -16.99 -4.24 -0.22
CA ASP A 29 -16.53 -3.25 0.76
C ASP A 29 -15.13 -2.71 0.43
N TRP A 30 -14.87 -2.51 -0.86
CA TRP A 30 -13.64 -1.91 -1.34
C TRP A 30 -13.66 -0.40 -1.16
N ARG A 31 -12.50 0.19 -0.91
CA ARG A 31 -12.30 1.63 -0.81
C ARG A 31 -10.90 2.01 -1.26
N LEU A 32 -10.64 3.30 -1.43
CA LEU A 32 -9.27 3.80 -1.57
C LEU A 32 -8.49 3.65 -0.25
N PRO A 33 -7.14 3.58 -0.30
CA PRO A 33 -6.30 3.61 0.88
C PRO A 33 -6.44 4.95 1.61
N THR A 34 -6.34 4.92 2.92
CA THR A 34 -6.56 6.07 3.79
C THR A 34 -5.26 6.51 4.44
N ILE A 35 -5.27 7.77 4.88
CA ILE A 35 -4.28 8.32 5.78
C ILE A 35 -4.96 8.92 7.02
N VAL A 36 -4.22 8.99 8.12
CA VAL A 36 -4.56 9.70 9.35
C VAL A 36 -3.59 10.86 9.49
N ASP A 37 -4.09 12.08 9.36
CA ASP A 37 -3.36 13.32 9.67
C ASP A 37 -3.16 13.38 11.19
N THR A 38 -1.90 13.45 11.64
CA THR A 38 -1.53 13.47 13.05
C THR A 38 -0.77 14.74 13.42
N GLY A 39 -0.92 15.18 14.67
CA GLY A 39 -0.26 16.38 15.16
C GLY A 39 -1.00 17.65 14.74
N THR A 40 -0.30 18.57 14.07
CA THR A 40 -0.92 19.82 13.59
C THR A 40 -1.63 19.54 12.27
N SER A 41 -2.91 19.90 12.15
CA SER A 41 -3.66 19.68 10.92
C SER A 41 -2.97 20.33 9.72
N GLY A 42 -2.85 19.56 8.63
CA GLY A 42 -2.24 20.02 7.40
C GLY A 42 -1.03 19.19 6.97
N CYS A 43 -0.55 19.41 5.74
CA CYS A 43 0.67 18.77 5.26
C CYS A 43 1.91 19.36 5.94
N ASN A 44 2.46 18.67 6.95
CA ASN A 44 3.61 19.12 7.72
C ASN A 44 4.92 18.56 7.14
N SER A 45 5.25 18.97 5.91
CA SER A 45 6.32 18.35 5.12
C SER A 45 7.66 18.23 5.88
N ALA A 46 8.14 17.00 6.05
CA ALA A 46 9.46 16.70 6.63
C ALA A 46 10.04 15.40 6.03
N TYR A 47 11.19 14.96 6.56
CA TYR A 47 11.90 13.76 6.10
C TYR A 47 11.72 12.54 7.02
N SER A 48 11.06 12.68 8.16
CA SER A 48 10.82 11.58 9.09
C SER A 48 9.67 11.91 10.04
N GLY A 49 8.86 10.90 10.39
CA GLY A 49 7.89 11.00 11.48
C GLY A 49 6.77 11.99 11.24
N THR A 50 6.51 12.35 9.99
CA THR A 50 5.51 13.30 9.52
C THR A 50 4.37 12.60 8.78
N ASP A 51 3.27 13.30 8.51
CA ASP A 51 2.17 12.88 7.65
C ASP A 51 2.39 13.26 6.17
N CYS A 52 3.34 14.14 5.87
CA CYS A 52 3.61 14.67 4.54
C CYS A 52 5.10 14.78 4.26
N GLY A 53 5.54 14.57 3.02
CA GLY A 53 6.96 14.53 2.66
C GLY A 53 7.49 13.10 2.56
N TYR A 54 8.68 12.82 3.09
CA TYR A 54 9.37 11.54 2.94
C TYR A 54 9.47 10.79 4.28
N ASN A 55 9.60 9.46 4.20
CA ASN A 55 9.65 8.57 5.37
C ASN A 55 8.55 8.92 6.40
N VAL A 56 7.34 9.10 5.88
CA VAL A 56 6.15 9.44 6.65
C VAL A 56 5.79 8.34 7.65
N GLN A 57 4.98 8.69 8.64
CA GLN A 57 4.45 7.73 9.59
C GLN A 57 3.61 6.68 8.84
N THR A 58 4.02 5.42 8.91
CA THR A 58 3.31 4.30 8.29
C THR A 58 2.41 3.59 9.28
N GLY A 59 2.92 3.32 10.49
CA GLY A 59 2.16 2.77 11.60
C GLY A 59 2.84 2.96 12.96
N SER A 60 2.22 2.43 14.01
CA SER A 60 2.82 2.35 15.36
C SER A 60 2.93 0.90 15.83
N ALA A 61 3.78 0.65 16.83
CA ALA A 61 3.91 -0.66 17.47
C ALA A 61 2.60 -1.20 18.08
N ALA A 62 1.53 -0.39 18.15
CA ALA A 62 0.25 -0.70 18.76
C ALA A 62 -0.90 -0.75 17.74
N THR A 63 -0.72 -1.43 16.60
CA THR A 63 -1.78 -1.78 15.62
C THR A 63 -2.42 -0.64 14.83
N THR A 64 -1.90 0.59 14.90
CA THR A 64 -2.43 1.70 14.09
C THR A 64 -1.66 1.82 12.79
N VAL A 65 -2.37 1.92 11.66
CA VAL A 65 -1.81 2.27 10.34
C VAL A 65 -2.17 3.74 10.06
N TYR A 66 -1.15 4.59 9.92
CA TYR A 66 -1.32 6.03 9.66
C TYR A 66 -1.40 6.35 8.18
N SER A 67 -0.78 5.55 7.31
CA SER A 67 -0.94 5.66 5.86
C SER A 67 -0.80 4.27 5.24
N GLU A 68 -1.91 3.76 4.71
CA GLU A 68 -1.96 2.39 4.18
C GLU A 68 -1.05 2.22 2.96
N MET A 69 -0.98 3.22 2.09
CA MET A 69 -0.10 3.16 0.92
C MET A 69 1.37 3.33 1.31
N ALA A 70 1.68 4.21 2.27
CA ALA A 70 3.05 4.35 2.77
C ALA A 70 3.50 3.07 3.50
N SER A 71 2.63 2.44 4.29
CA SER A 71 2.97 1.19 4.98
C SER A 71 3.18 0.02 4.01
N LEU A 72 2.33 -0.09 2.97
CA LEU A 72 2.58 -1.05 1.89
C LEU A 72 3.95 -0.81 1.24
N TRP A 73 4.27 0.45 0.93
CA TRP A 73 5.50 0.82 0.25
C TRP A 73 6.76 0.60 1.07
N TYR A 74 6.82 1.20 2.27
CA TYR A 74 8.01 1.20 3.12
C TYR A 74 8.15 -0.10 3.93
N ASP A 75 7.07 -0.55 4.57
CA ASP A 75 7.15 -1.65 5.54
C ASP A 75 7.01 -3.01 4.87
N THR A 76 6.05 -3.15 3.95
CA THR A 76 5.72 -4.45 3.33
C THR A 76 6.63 -4.74 2.14
N LEU A 77 6.81 -3.77 1.25
CA LEU A 77 7.63 -3.92 0.04
C LEU A 77 9.11 -3.56 0.27
N GLY A 78 9.43 -2.85 1.36
CA GLY A 78 10.81 -2.46 1.67
C GLY A 78 11.41 -1.48 0.67
N ASN A 79 10.59 -0.66 0.00
CA ASN A 79 11.08 0.35 -0.92
C ASN A 79 11.65 1.54 -0.15
N LEU A 80 12.71 2.15 -0.68
CA LEU A 80 13.35 3.32 -0.09
C LEU A 80 12.87 4.61 -0.75
N ALA A 81 12.66 5.65 0.05
CA ALA A 81 12.39 7.00 -0.45
C ALA A 81 13.62 7.61 -1.13
N PHE A 82 13.43 8.68 -1.90
CA PHE A 82 14.55 9.43 -2.47
C PHE A 82 15.48 10.01 -1.40
N TYR A 83 14.92 10.60 -0.34
CA TYR A 83 15.66 11.13 0.81
C TYR A 83 15.58 10.19 2.01
N ASP A 84 16.70 10.02 2.72
CA ASP A 84 16.72 9.36 4.03
C ASP A 84 16.05 10.21 5.12
N THR A 85 16.01 9.68 6.35
CA THR A 85 15.36 10.35 7.49
C THR A 85 16.03 11.66 7.92
N SER A 86 17.25 11.92 7.45
CA SER A 86 18.00 13.16 7.67
C SER A 86 17.87 14.14 6.49
N GLY A 87 17.10 13.80 5.46
CA GLY A 87 16.94 14.61 4.27
C GLY A 87 18.09 14.50 3.27
N THR A 88 18.94 13.47 3.39
CA THR A 88 20.04 13.24 2.45
C THR A 88 19.59 12.30 1.33
N GLY A 89 19.86 12.66 0.09
CA GLY A 89 19.49 11.86 -1.07
C GLY A 89 20.38 12.13 -2.29
N PRO A 90 20.30 11.31 -3.34
CA PRO A 90 19.44 10.13 -3.44
C PRO A 90 19.97 8.94 -2.61
N GLN A 91 19.08 8.20 -1.94
CA GLN A 91 19.43 6.93 -1.30
C GLN A 91 19.79 5.87 -2.35
N THR A 92 20.83 5.07 -2.16
CA THR A 92 21.13 3.96 -3.08
C THR A 92 19.97 2.94 -3.09
N GLY A 93 19.40 2.67 -4.27
CA GLY A 93 18.27 1.74 -4.42
C GLY A 93 16.88 2.34 -4.14
N TRP A 94 16.76 3.68 -4.15
CA TRP A 94 15.48 4.38 -4.01
C TRP A 94 14.48 4.10 -5.14
N GLY A 95 13.20 4.39 -4.87
CA GLY A 95 12.10 4.27 -5.83
C GLY A 95 11.40 2.92 -5.77
N LEU A 96 10.65 2.57 -6.83
CA LEU A 96 9.90 1.32 -6.91
C LEU A 96 10.83 0.14 -7.25
N ALA A 97 11.67 -0.24 -6.30
CA ALA A 97 12.62 -1.33 -6.46
C ALA A 97 11.96 -2.71 -6.27
N ASN A 98 10.93 -2.77 -5.41
CA ASN A 98 10.22 -3.99 -5.02
C ASN A 98 8.72 -3.80 -5.24
N THR A 99 8.12 -4.66 -6.07
CA THR A 99 6.67 -4.70 -6.30
C THR A 99 5.99 -5.87 -5.60
N GLY A 100 6.76 -6.75 -4.95
CA GLY A 100 6.21 -7.95 -4.31
C GLY A 100 5.38 -8.80 -5.29
N PRO A 101 4.16 -9.23 -4.93
CA PRO A 101 3.31 -10.05 -5.80
C PRO A 101 2.58 -9.23 -6.89
N PHE A 102 2.70 -7.91 -6.91
CA PHE A 102 1.95 -7.06 -7.84
C PHE A 102 2.65 -6.98 -9.19
N SER A 103 1.97 -7.42 -10.24
CA SER A 103 2.46 -7.37 -11.63
C SER A 103 2.25 -6.01 -12.31
N ASN A 104 1.33 -5.19 -11.80
CA ASN A 104 0.91 -3.91 -12.41
C ASN A 104 1.08 -2.71 -11.46
N LEU A 105 1.89 -2.83 -10.41
CA LEU A 105 2.23 -1.68 -9.58
C LEU A 105 3.14 -0.75 -10.39
N GLN A 106 2.72 0.50 -10.57
CA GLN A 106 3.43 1.48 -11.37
C GLN A 106 4.20 2.47 -10.50
N SER A 107 5.31 2.98 -11.03
CA SER A 107 6.03 4.10 -10.45
C SER A 107 5.32 5.40 -10.84
N SER A 108 4.38 5.84 -10.00
CA SER A 108 3.41 6.89 -10.33
C SER A 108 2.85 7.53 -9.06
N VAL A 109 1.68 8.17 -9.18
CA VAL A 109 0.97 8.81 -8.06
C VAL A 109 -0.39 8.16 -7.87
N TYR A 110 -0.67 7.80 -6.62
CA TYR A 110 -1.88 7.08 -6.21
C TYR A 110 -2.72 7.93 -5.27
N TRP A 111 -4.03 7.92 -5.46
CA TRP A 111 -4.98 8.57 -4.57
C TRP A 111 -5.05 7.88 -3.21
N SER A 112 -5.17 8.70 -2.15
CA SER A 112 -5.80 8.28 -0.91
C SER A 112 -7.28 8.67 -0.94
N GLY A 113 -8.14 7.88 -0.30
CA GLY A 113 -9.53 8.21 -0.01
C GLY A 113 -9.73 9.27 1.07
N THR A 114 -8.65 9.83 1.62
CA THR A 114 -8.74 10.91 2.61
C THR A 114 -8.72 12.29 1.92
N GLU A 115 -9.81 13.04 2.07
CA GLU A 115 -9.88 14.46 1.69
C GLU A 115 -8.97 15.31 2.59
N TYR A 116 -8.37 16.37 2.03
CA TYR A 116 -7.57 17.30 2.81
C TYR A 116 -8.47 18.26 3.59
N ALA A 117 -8.55 18.09 4.91
CA ALA A 117 -9.49 18.84 5.74
C ALA A 117 -9.31 20.38 5.69
N PRO A 118 -8.07 20.94 5.65
CA PRO A 118 -7.91 22.40 5.56
C PRO A 118 -8.33 23.03 4.23
N ASP A 119 -8.37 22.26 3.12
CA ASP A 119 -8.87 22.72 1.83
C ASP A 119 -9.43 21.54 1.01
N THR A 120 -10.75 21.48 0.91
CA THR A 120 -11.50 20.39 0.28
C THR A 120 -11.32 20.30 -1.25
N ASN A 121 -10.60 21.25 -1.87
CA ASN A 121 -10.18 21.12 -3.27
C ASN A 121 -9.07 20.07 -3.45
N TYR A 122 -8.43 19.66 -2.34
CA TYR A 122 -7.34 18.70 -2.33
C TYR A 122 -7.74 17.38 -1.68
N ALA A 123 -7.02 16.34 -2.08
CA ALA A 123 -7.00 15.06 -1.40
C ALA A 123 -5.55 14.58 -1.23
N TRP A 124 -5.37 13.70 -0.25
CA TRP A 124 -4.08 13.08 0.00
C TRP A 124 -3.70 12.10 -1.12
N ARG A 125 -2.40 11.96 -1.35
CA ARG A 125 -1.81 11.08 -2.36
C ARG A 125 -0.51 10.48 -1.85
N PHE A 126 -0.13 9.36 -2.44
CA PHE A 126 1.20 8.78 -2.26
C PHE A 126 1.90 8.62 -3.60
N ILE A 127 3.19 8.93 -3.66
CA ILE A 127 4.02 8.92 -4.86
C ILE A 127 4.95 7.70 -4.79
N THR A 128 4.64 6.68 -5.57
CA THR A 128 5.46 5.46 -5.72
C THR A 128 6.62 5.66 -6.70
N TYR A 129 6.87 6.89 -7.14
CA TYR A 129 8.10 7.23 -7.85
C TYR A 129 9.28 7.40 -6.89
N ASP A 130 9.07 8.14 -5.81
CA ASP A 130 10.13 8.56 -4.89
C ASP A 130 9.80 8.37 -3.40
N GLY A 131 8.62 7.81 -3.09
CA GLY A 131 8.16 7.54 -1.73
C GLY A 131 7.49 8.75 -1.04
N ALA A 132 7.28 9.87 -1.72
CA ALA A 132 6.69 11.04 -1.07
C ALA A 132 5.18 10.88 -0.82
N GLN A 133 4.69 11.41 0.29
CA GLN A 133 3.26 11.62 0.58
C GLN A 133 2.93 13.11 0.51
N GLY A 134 1.75 13.47 0.00
CA GLY A 134 1.33 14.87 -0.04
C GLY A 134 -0.06 15.07 -0.62
N LEU A 135 -0.30 16.27 -1.17
CA LEU A 135 -1.63 16.73 -1.58
C LEU A 135 -1.72 16.93 -3.08
N SER A 136 -2.83 16.51 -3.69
CA SER A 136 -3.17 16.75 -5.09
C SER A 136 -4.55 17.39 -5.23
N TYR A 137 -4.72 18.29 -6.21
CA TYR A 137 -6.05 18.78 -6.59
C TYR A 137 -6.92 17.63 -7.06
N LYS A 138 -8.16 17.57 -6.61
CA LYS A 138 -9.07 16.45 -6.88
C LYS A 138 -9.40 16.24 -8.37
N ASP A 139 -9.17 17.21 -9.23
CA ASP A 139 -9.33 17.08 -10.69
C ASP A 139 -8.11 16.47 -11.39
N SER A 140 -7.00 16.31 -10.67
CA SER A 140 -5.76 15.74 -11.20
C SER A 140 -5.92 14.27 -11.55
N GLU A 141 -5.32 13.86 -12.66
CA GLU A 141 -5.34 12.46 -13.10
C GLU A 141 -4.33 11.64 -12.28
N ARG A 142 -4.81 10.74 -11.41
CA ARG A 142 -3.98 9.83 -10.61
C ARG A 142 -4.48 8.40 -10.71
N HIS A 143 -3.66 7.44 -10.32
CA HIS A 143 -4.11 6.06 -10.19
C HIS A 143 -4.94 5.86 -8.93
N ALA A 144 -5.92 4.97 -9.01
CA ALA A 144 -6.66 4.47 -7.88
C ALA A 144 -6.10 3.10 -7.48
N TRP A 145 -6.12 2.79 -6.19
CA TRP A 145 -5.80 1.46 -5.67
C TRP A 145 -6.90 1.05 -4.71
N ALA A 146 -7.59 -0.05 -4.97
CA ALA A 146 -8.64 -0.53 -4.07
C ALA A 146 -8.02 -1.39 -2.96
N VAL A 147 -8.38 -1.09 -1.72
CA VAL A 147 -8.04 -1.86 -0.53
C VAL A 147 -9.32 -2.22 0.23
N ARG A 148 -9.23 -3.19 1.14
CA ARG A 148 -10.29 -3.53 2.08
C ARG A 148 -9.77 -3.35 3.50
N SER A 149 -10.68 -3.06 4.42
CA SER A 149 -10.33 -2.96 5.85
C SER A 149 -10.17 -4.34 6.47
N GLY A 150 -9.19 -4.47 7.35
CA GLY A 150 -8.85 -5.74 8.02
C GLY A 150 -7.95 -6.62 7.15
N ASP A 151 -7.02 -7.32 7.81
CA ASP A 151 -6.26 -8.37 7.15
C ASP A 151 -7.21 -9.51 6.77
N VAL A 152 -7.38 -9.75 5.47
CA VAL A 152 -7.94 -11.02 5.01
C VAL A 152 -7.02 -12.11 5.50
N SER A 153 -7.49 -12.91 6.47
CA SER A 153 -6.73 -14.03 7.01
C SER A 153 -6.16 -14.83 5.84
N ALA A 154 -4.83 -14.94 5.76
CA ALA A 154 -4.19 -15.77 4.75
C ALA A 154 -4.88 -17.13 4.76
N VAL A 155 -5.39 -17.54 3.60
CA VAL A 155 -6.04 -18.85 3.45
C VAL A 155 -5.08 -19.87 4.05
N PRO A 156 -5.50 -20.68 5.06
CA PRO A 156 -4.64 -21.70 5.62
C PRO A 156 -4.10 -22.52 4.47
N VAL A 157 -2.77 -22.58 4.35
CA VAL A 157 -2.11 -23.42 3.33
C VAL A 157 -2.79 -24.78 3.43
N PRO A 158 -3.40 -25.31 2.35
CA PRO A 158 -4.11 -26.57 2.42
C PRO A 158 -3.21 -27.62 3.07
N ALA A 159 -3.80 -28.57 3.79
CA ALA A 159 -3.13 -29.62 4.57
C ALA A 159 -2.08 -30.47 3.82
N ALA A 160 -1.72 -30.14 2.57
CA ALA A 160 -0.61 -30.65 1.79
C ALA A 160 0.75 -30.59 2.51
N VAL A 161 1.00 -29.63 3.41
CA VAL A 161 2.26 -29.60 4.19
C VAL A 161 2.38 -30.85 5.10
N TRP A 162 1.26 -31.40 5.59
CA TRP A 162 1.27 -32.65 6.37
C TRP A 162 1.41 -33.91 5.49
N LEU A 163 0.98 -33.83 4.22
CA LEU A 163 1.17 -34.93 3.25
C LEU A 163 2.64 -35.12 2.87
N PHE A 164 3.43 -34.06 2.77
CA PHE A 164 4.88 -34.19 2.50
C PHE A 164 5.68 -34.66 3.72
N GLY A 165 5.24 -34.33 4.94
CA GLY A 165 5.90 -34.81 6.17
C GLY A 165 5.73 -36.32 6.42
N THR A 166 4.57 -36.88 6.08
CA THR A 166 4.28 -38.32 6.28
C THR A 166 4.86 -39.20 5.18
N ALA A 167 4.98 -38.70 3.95
CA ALA A 167 5.61 -39.42 2.83
C ALA A 167 7.13 -39.65 3.05
N LEU A 168 7.84 -38.71 3.68
CA LEU A 168 9.27 -38.84 3.97
C LEU A 168 9.56 -39.84 5.12
N VAL A 169 8.71 -39.90 6.14
CA VAL A 169 8.86 -40.87 7.25
C VAL A 169 8.55 -42.31 6.80
N GLY A 170 7.57 -42.48 5.90
CA GLY A 170 7.23 -43.80 5.33
C GLY A 170 8.37 -44.43 4.51
N LEU A 171 9.14 -43.63 3.76
CA LEU A 171 10.24 -44.12 2.93
C LEU A 171 11.49 -44.52 3.74
N VAL A 172 11.75 -43.89 4.89
CA VAL A 172 12.86 -44.26 5.79
C VAL A 172 12.54 -45.52 6.61
N GLY A 173 11.27 -45.76 6.93
CA GLY A 173 10.83 -46.98 7.64
C GLY A 173 10.92 -48.26 6.80
N TRP A 174 10.78 -48.17 5.48
CA TRP A 174 10.83 -49.33 4.58
C TRP A 174 12.26 -49.87 4.38
N THR A 175 13.27 -49.00 4.36
CA THR A 175 14.66 -49.42 4.07
C THR A 175 15.34 -50.14 5.25
N ARG A 176 14.76 -50.08 6.46
CA ARG A 176 15.30 -50.76 7.65
C ARG A 176 14.76 -52.17 7.91
N ARG A 177 13.83 -52.68 7.11
CA ARG A 177 13.38 -54.09 7.17
C ARG A 177 13.81 -54.84 5.91
N LYS A 178 15.11 -55.09 5.76
CA LYS A 178 15.69 -56.20 4.98
C LYS A 178 17.20 -56.23 5.15
N ARG A 179 17.65 -56.81 6.26
CA ARG A 179 18.78 -57.75 6.44
C ARG A 179 19.07 -57.92 7.92
#